data_AF-A0A927LKP6-F1
#
_entry.id   AF-A0A927LKP6-F1
#
_cell.length_a   1.000
_cell.length_b   1.000
_cell.length_c   1.000
_cell.angle_alpha   90.00
_cell.angle_beta   90.00
_cell.angle_gamma   90.00
#
_symmetry.space_group_name_H-M   'P 1'
#
loop_
_entity.id
_entity.type
_entity.pdbx_description
1 polymer ?
#
loop_
_entity_poly.entity_id
_entity_poly.type
_entity_poly.pdbx_seq_one_letter_code
_entity_poly.pdbx_strand_id
1 'polypeptide(L)' 'MKPLNEKNILKDATINKVQFDKEWFYKFDDIAFYLKEDLTEVDCIYLPMMIDGQQEFVKCCTYEDIIRGRKEFK' A
#
# COMPACT_ATOMS: atom_id res chain seq x y z
N MET A 1 9.22 -5.03 -13.76
CA MET A 1 8.79 -4.70 -12.40
C MET A 1 9.75 -3.68 -11.84
N LYS A 2 9.27 -2.57 -11.30
CA LYS A 2 10.15 -1.57 -10.70
C LYS A 2 10.79 -2.17 -9.43
N PRO A 3 12.10 -1.99 -9.17
CA PRO A 3 12.67 -2.36 -7.88
C PRO A 3 11.96 -1.56 -6.79
N LEU A 4 11.28 -2.28 -5.90
CA LEU A 4 10.54 -1.70 -4.81
C LEU A 4 11.43 -1.68 -3.58
N ASN A 5 11.42 -0.57 -2.85
CA ASN A 5 12.14 -0.43 -1.60
C ASN A 5 11.18 0.20 -0.59
N GLU A 6 10.92 -0.50 0.50
CA GLU A 6 10.00 -0.07 1.54
C GLU A 6 10.32 1.35 2.05
N LYS A 7 11.61 1.67 2.21
CA LYS A 7 12.05 3.00 2.66
C LYS A 7 11.60 4.12 1.75
N ASN A 8 11.43 3.86 0.45
CA ASN A 8 10.96 4.86 -0.50
C ASN A 8 9.45 5.08 -0.35
N ILE A 9 8.68 4.01 -0.18
CA ILE A 9 7.22 4.08 0.04
C ILE A 9 6.91 4.78 1.37
N LEU A 10 7.68 4.46 2.42
CA LEU A 10 7.54 5.10 3.73
C LEU A 10 7.83 6.60 3.68
N LYS A 11 8.80 7.02 2.87
CA LYS A 11 9.14 8.45 2.71
C LYS A 11 8.20 9.20 1.78
N ASP A 12 7.42 8.49 0.97
CA ASP A 12 6.49 9.12 0.04
C ASP A 12 5.30 9.72 0.81
N ALA A 13 5.10 11.02 0.65
CA ALA A 13 4.01 11.75 1.30
C ALA A 13 2.67 11.58 0.57
N THR A 14 2.68 11.11 -0.69
CA THR A 14 1.44 10.87 -1.45
C THR A 14 0.82 9.51 -1.15
N ILE A 15 1.51 8.67 -0.39
CA ILE A 15 1.04 7.33 -0.01
C ILE A 15 0.57 7.38 1.43
N ASN A 16 -0.75 7.27 1.59
CA ASN A 16 -1.38 7.14 2.88
C ASN A 16 -1.00 5.80 3.49
N LYS A 17 -0.61 5.84 4.76
CA LYS A 17 -0.08 4.70 5.49
C LYS A 17 -0.47 4.78 6.95
N VAL A 18 -0.66 3.61 7.55
CA VAL A 18 -0.97 3.45 8.96
C VAL A 18 -0.07 2.37 9.53
N GLN A 19 0.44 2.59 10.74
CA GLN A 19 1.12 1.53 11.47
C GLN A 19 0.08 0.78 12.28
N PHE A 20 0.02 -0.54 12.10
CA PHE A 20 -0.83 -1.41 12.88
C PHE A 20 0.01 -2.55 13.46
N ASP A 21 -0.06 -2.71 14.79
CA ASP A 21 0.86 -3.52 15.56
C ASP A 21 2.33 -3.12 15.31
N LYS A 22 3.05 -3.86 14.45
CA LYS A 22 4.46 -3.62 14.11
C LYS A 22 4.71 -3.41 12.62
N GLU A 23 3.66 -3.45 11.81
CA GLU A 23 3.75 -3.41 10.35
C GLU A 23 3.14 -2.13 9.79
N TRP A 24 3.68 -1.69 8.66
CA TRP A 24 3.14 -0.57 7.91
C TRP A 24 2.18 -1.08 6.85
N PHE A 25 0.96 -0.55 6.90
CA PHE A 25 -0.08 -0.79 5.93
C PHE A 25 -0.21 0.44 5.05
N TYR A 26 -0.17 0.20 3.74
CA TYR A 26 -0.25 1.24 2.72
C TYR A 26 -1.61 1.16 2.04
N LYS A 27 -2.23 2.32 1.81
CA LYS A 27 -3.50 2.39 1.11
C LYS A 27 -3.34 1.80 -0.30
N PHE A 28 -4.23 0.87 -0.64
CA PHE A 28 -4.14 0.08 -1.87
C PHE A 28 -4.15 0.96 -3.12
N ASP A 29 -5.05 1.94 -3.18
CA ASP A 29 -5.19 2.84 -4.34
C ASP A 29 -3.92 3.67 -4.58
N ASP A 30 -3.28 4.13 -3.51
CA ASP A 30 -2.08 4.95 -3.59
C ASP A 30 -0.89 4.11 -4.07
N ILE A 31 -0.78 2.86 -3.61
CA ILE A 31 0.23 1.91 -4.08
C ILE A 31 -0.02 1.53 -5.54
N ALA A 32 -1.27 1.26 -5.93
CA ALA A 32 -1.64 0.96 -7.31
C ALA A 32 -1.24 2.12 -8.24
N PHE A 33 -1.50 3.36 -7.82
CA PHE A 33 -1.11 4.55 -8.54
C PHE A 33 0.42 4.74 -8.61
N TYR A 34 1.11 4.51 -7.49
CA TYR A 34 2.57 4.65 -7.39
C TYR A 34 3.33 3.63 -8.25
N LEU A 35 2.91 2.36 -8.19
CA LEU A 35 3.57 1.26 -8.90
C LEU A 35 3.21 1.24 -10.38
N LYS A 36 1.96 1.56 -10.73
CA LYS A 36 1.41 1.31 -12.07
C LYS A 36 1.68 -0.15 -12.48
N GLU A 37 1.39 -1.08 -11.59
CA GLU A 37 1.51 -2.53 -11.77
C GLU A 37 0.16 -3.19 -11.43
N ASP A 38 -0.02 -4.46 -11.83
CA ASP A 38 -1.20 -5.24 -11.47
C ASP A 38 -1.06 -5.73 -10.03
N LEU A 39 -2.02 -5.37 -9.17
CA LEU A 39 -2.07 -5.71 -7.74
C LEU A 39 -3.29 -6.57 -7.40
N THR A 40 -3.92 -7.20 -8.39
CA THR A 40 -5.14 -8.01 -8.18
C THR A 40 -4.93 -9.19 -7.24
N GLU A 41 -3.73 -9.74 -7.18
CA GLU A 41 -3.34 -10.84 -6.29
C GLU A 41 -2.63 -10.38 -5.01
N VAL A 42 -2.60 -9.07 -4.74
CA VAL A 42 -2.07 -8.56 -3.47
C VAL A 42 -3.11 -8.75 -2.37
N ASP A 43 -2.73 -9.48 -1.33
CA ASP A 43 -3.56 -9.65 -0.15
C ASP A 43 -3.77 -8.30 0.53
N CYS A 44 -5.03 -8.02 0.86
CA CYS A 44 -5.45 -6.74 1.41
C CYS A 44 -6.39 -6.93 2.59
N ILE A 45 -6.30 -6.03 3.55
CA ILE A 45 -7.23 -5.92 4.67
C ILE A 45 -7.85 -4.53 4.70
N TYR A 46 -8.84 -4.33 5.55
CA TYR A 46 -9.43 -3.02 5.79
C TYR A 46 -9.03 -2.53 7.17
N LEU A 47 -8.33 -1.40 7.23
CA LEU A 47 -7.94 -0.75 8.48
C LEU A 47 -8.47 0.68 8.54
N PRO A 48 -8.78 1.17 9.75
CA PRO A 48 -9.06 2.59 9.93
C PRO A 48 -7.77 3.39 9.71
N MET A 49 -7.83 4.38 8.84
CA MET A 49 -6.74 5.29 8.52
C MET A 49 -7.22 6.73 8.62
N MET A 50 -6.34 7.63 9.07
CA MET A 50 -6.63 9.05 9.07
C MET A 50 -6.26 9.68 7.73
N ILE A 51 -7.26 10.11 6.98
CA ILE A 51 -7.10 10.80 5.69
C ILE A 51 -7.86 12.11 5.77
N ASP A 52 -7.19 13.23 5.48
CA ASP A 52 -7.78 14.58 5.52
C ASP A 52 -8.53 14.93 6.83
N GLY A 53 -8.07 14.38 7.95
CA GLY A 53 -8.68 14.59 9.27
C GLY A 53 -9.95 13.77 9.54
N GLN A 54 -10.34 12.85 8.64
CA GLN A 54 -11.42 11.90 8.84
C GLN A 54 -10.93 10.45 8.92
N GLN A 55 -11.50 9.68 9.85
CA GLN A 55 -11.17 8.27 9.99
C GLN A 55 -12.00 7.48 8.98
N GLU A 56 -11.32 6.86 8.03
CA GLU A 56 -11.95 6.04 6.99
C GLU A 56 -11.43 4.62 7.07
N PHE A 57 -12.32 3.64 6.86
CA PHE A 57 -11.91 2.26 6.65
C PHE A 57 -11.47 2.08 5.21
N VAL A 58 -10.17 1.97 5.01
CA VAL A 58 -9.57 1.89 3.67
C VAL A 58 -8.98 0.52 3.44
N LYS A 59 -9.04 0.07 2.18
CA LYS A 59 -8.34 -1.12 1.72
C LYS A 59 -6.83 -0.84 1.73
N CYS A 60 -6.08 -1.66 2.44
CA CYS A 60 -4.64 -1.50 2.58
C CYS A 60 -3.92 -2.85 2.53
N CYS A 61 -2.62 -2.80 2.24
CA CYS A 61 -1.75 -3.97 2.08
C CYS A 61 -0.38 -3.69 2.70
N THR A 62 0.33 -4.75 3.11
CA THR A 62 1.69 -4.62 3.62
C THR A 62 2.71 -4.60 2.48
N TYR A 63 3.92 -4.16 2.78
CA TYR A 63 5.03 -4.24 1.84
C TYR A 63 5.30 -5.68 1.36
N GLU A 64 5.21 -6.65 2.27
CA GLU A 64 5.41 -8.06 1.98
C GLU A 64 4.34 -8.61 1.03
N ASP A 65 3.07 -8.26 1.26
CA ASP A 65 1.95 -8.67 0.39
C ASP A 65 2.10 -8.08 -1.01
N ILE A 66 2.52 -6.80 -1.11
CA ILE A 66 2.80 -6.15 -2.39
C ILE A 66 3.90 -6.89 -3.14
N ILE A 67 5.01 -7.26 -2.48
CA ILE A 67 6.09 -8.01 -3.14
C ILE A 67 5.60 -9.36 -3.66
N ARG A 68 4.77 -10.05 -2.89
CA ARG A 68 4.27 -11.39 -3.23
C ARG A 68 3.25 -11.37 -4.35
N GLY A 69 2.33 -10.41 -4.33
CA GLY A 69 1.16 -10.38 -5.22
C GLY A 69 1.30 -9.49 -6.46
N ARG A 70 2.28 -8.59 -6.53
CA ARG A 70 2.41 -7.66 -7.67
C ARG A 70 2.88 -8.36 -8.94
N LYS A 71 2.31 -7.95 -10.07
CA LYS A 71 2.65 -8.45 -11.42
C LYS A 71 2.90 -7.30 -12.39
N GLU A 72 3.71 -7.55 -13.41
CA GLU A 72 3.78 -6.64 -14.54
C GLU A 72 2.42 -6.58 -15.23
N PHE A 73 1.93 -5.37 -15.56
CA PHE A 73 0.80 -5.25 -16.48
C PHE A 73 1.19 -5.92 -17.80
N LYS A 74 0.44 -6.95 -18.19
CA LYS A 74 0.54 -7.57 -19.52
C LYS A 74 -0.24 -6.77 -20.56
#